data_AF-A0A0J9E3W2-F1
#
_entry.id   AF-A0A0J9E3W2-F1
#
_cell.length_a   1.000
_cell.length_b   1.000
_cell.length_c   1.000
_cell.angle_alpha   90.00
_cell.angle_beta   90.00
_cell.angle_gamma   90.00
#
_symmetry.space_group_name_H-M   'P 1'
#
loop_
_entity.id
_entity.type
_entity.pdbx_description
1 polymer ?
#
loop_
_entity_poly.entity_id
_entity_poly.type
_entity_poly.pdbx_seq_one_letter_code
_entity_poly.pdbx_strand_id
1 'polypeptide(L)'
;MLHDTSVTISGVKFYGAPWVPELSRHAFYANERALRAAWLKIPADVDVLITHTPPAGVLDVSSRGQSLGCPLLAGRVKALGPRLHCFGHVHASAGVQVQESTTFVNATSVNSALEIANLPFEFEL
;
A
#
# COMPACT_ATOMS: atom_id res chain seq x y z
N MET A 1 -0.96 -11.11 -11.43
CA MET A 1 -1.32 -10.40 -10.18
C MET A 1 -0.49 -10.99 -9.05
N LEU A 2 0.22 -10.17 -8.27
CA LEU A 2 1.02 -10.64 -7.13
C LEU A 2 0.12 -10.83 -5.90
N HIS A 3 0.28 -11.95 -5.19
CA HIS A 3 -0.45 -12.24 -3.96
C HIS A 3 0.47 -12.98 -3.00
N ASP A 4 1.02 -12.26 -2.03
CA ASP A 4 2.06 -12.74 -1.12
C ASP A 4 3.30 -13.28 -1.85
N THR A 5 3.58 -12.76 -3.04
CA THR A 5 4.65 -13.22 -3.94
C THR A 5 5.50 -12.06 -4.43
N SER A 6 6.77 -12.36 -4.73
CA SER A 6 7.68 -11.44 -5.40
C SER A 6 7.85 -11.76 -6.89
N VAL A 7 8.26 -10.75 -7.64
CA VAL A 7 8.83 -10.90 -8.99
C VAL A 7 9.98 -9.92 -9.14
N THR A 8 11.04 -10.33 -9.84
CA THR A 8 12.14 -9.45 -10.20
C THR A 8 12.07 -9.12 -11.68
N ILE A 9 12.06 -7.83 -12.01
CA ILE A 9 12.04 -7.33 -13.38
C ILE A 9 13.20 -6.37 -13.52
N SER A 10 14.11 -6.64 -14.46
CA SER A 10 15.29 -5.81 -14.72
C SER A 10 16.12 -5.49 -13.46
N GLY A 11 16.22 -6.45 -12.53
CA GLY A 11 16.97 -6.29 -11.27
C GLY A 11 16.18 -5.64 -10.13
N VAL A 12 14.98 -5.11 -10.36
CA VAL A 12 14.12 -4.53 -9.33
C VAL A 12 13.19 -5.60 -8.75
N LYS A 13 13.14 -5.74 -7.42
CA LYS A 13 12.27 -6.67 -6.71
C LYS A 13 10.95 -6.01 -6.32
N PHE A 14 9.87 -6.51 -6.92
CA PHE A 14 8.50 -6.14 -6.60
C PHE A 14 7.89 -7.18 -5.67
N TYR A 15 7.15 -6.76 -4.65
CA TYR A 15 6.33 -7.64 -3.82
C TYR A 15 4.90 -7.12 -3.73
N GLY A 16 3.91 -8.01 -3.90
CA GLY A 16 2.50 -7.62 -3.85
C GLY A 16 1.68 -8.43 -2.85
N ALA A 17 0.87 -7.74 -2.04
CA ALA A 17 -0.02 -8.36 -1.07
C ALA A 17 -1.37 -7.61 -0.97
N PRO A 18 -2.51 -8.29 -1.14
CA PRO A 18 -3.82 -7.63 -1.35
C PRO A 18 -4.61 -7.34 -0.06
N TRP A 19 -4.05 -7.62 1.12
CA TRP A 19 -4.83 -7.69 2.36
C TRP A 19 -5.46 -6.37 2.78
N VAL A 20 -6.66 -6.47 3.36
CA VAL A 20 -7.47 -5.35 3.81
C VAL A 20 -7.90 -5.54 5.27
N PRO A 21 -7.67 -4.58 6.17
CA PRO A 21 -8.20 -4.60 7.52
C PRO A 21 -9.69 -4.24 7.52
N GLU A 22 -10.40 -4.63 8.59
CA GLU A 22 -11.74 -4.12 8.99
C GLU A 22 -12.93 -4.32 8.02
N LEU A 23 -12.70 -4.66 6.76
CA LEU A 23 -13.74 -4.90 5.76
C LEU A 23 -14.10 -6.38 5.59
N SER A 24 -14.67 -6.99 6.64
CA SER A 24 -14.93 -8.44 6.73
C SER A 24 -15.78 -9.07 5.63
N ARG A 25 -16.50 -8.26 4.85
CA ARG A 25 -17.32 -8.71 3.71
C ARG A 25 -16.62 -8.59 2.36
N HIS A 26 -15.42 -8.03 2.30
CA HIS A 26 -14.66 -7.84 1.07
C HIS A 26 -13.65 -8.97 0.87
N ALA A 27 -13.26 -9.19 -0.39
CA ALA A 27 -12.15 -10.08 -0.71
C ALA A 27 -10.88 -9.61 0.01
N PHE A 28 -10.03 -10.57 0.37
CA PHE A 28 -8.74 -10.31 1.05
C PHE A 28 -8.86 -9.62 2.41
N TYR A 29 -10.03 -9.67 3.05
CA TYR A 29 -10.12 -9.36 4.48
C TYR A 29 -9.18 -10.25 5.29
N ALA A 30 -8.44 -9.63 6.20
CA ALA A 30 -7.63 -10.32 7.18
C ALA A 30 -7.80 -9.66 8.56
N ASN A 31 -7.94 -10.50 9.59
CA ASN A 31 -7.89 -10.03 10.98
C ASN A 31 -6.43 -9.68 11.36
N GLU A 32 -6.25 -9.06 12.54
CA GLU A 32 -4.92 -8.60 12.98
C GLU A 32 -3.85 -9.72 12.96
N ARG A 33 -4.19 -10.93 13.41
CA ARG A 33 -3.27 -12.08 13.43
C ARG A 33 -2.83 -12.46 12.01
N ALA A 34 -3.78 -12.54 11.08
CA ALA A 34 -3.50 -12.86 9.68
C ALA A 34 -2.71 -11.75 8.99
N LEU A 35 -3.03 -10.47 9.24
CA LEU A 35 -2.28 -9.31 8.75
C LEU A 35 -0.83 -9.34 9.24
N ARG A 36 -0.61 -9.57 10.53
CA ARG A 36 0.74 -9.68 11.10
C ARG A 36 1.54 -10.79 10.42
N ALA A 37 0.93 -11.96 10.22
CA ALA A 37 1.58 -13.06 9.51
C ALA A 37 1.87 -12.73 8.04
N ALA A 38 0.96 -12.05 7.35
CA ALA A 38 1.14 -11.64 5.96
C ALA A 38 2.26 -10.62 5.79
N TRP A 39 2.28 -9.55 6.59
CA TRP A 39 3.29 -8.49 6.48
C TRP A 39 4.71 -8.97 6.82
N LEU A 40 4.84 -10.01 7.64
CA LEU A 40 6.12 -10.68 7.90
C LEU A 40 6.68 -11.44 6.68
N LYS A 41 5.86 -11.79 5.69
CA LYS A 41 6.32 -12.46 4.46
C LYS A 41 6.99 -11.51 3.47
N ILE A 42 6.83 -10.19 3.63
CA ILE A 42 7.45 -9.22 2.74
C ILE A 42 8.99 -9.39 2.82
N PRO A 43 9.71 -9.61 1.71
CA PRO A 43 11.15 -9.77 1.70
C PRO A 43 11.88 -8.56 2.29
N ALA A 44 13.04 -8.78 2.91
CA ALA A 44 13.86 -7.72 3.48
C ALA A 44 14.48 -6.79 2.41
N ASP A 45 14.67 -7.32 1.20
CA ASP A 45 15.32 -6.65 0.06
C ASP A 45 14.30 -6.20 -1.00
N VAL A 46 13.09 -5.83 -0.58
CA VAL A 46 12.05 -5.34 -1.48
C VAL A 46 12.37 -3.91 -1.92
N ASP A 47 12.42 -3.68 -3.24
CA ASP A 47 12.57 -2.34 -3.81
C ASP A 47 11.22 -1.63 -3.93
N VAL A 48 10.21 -2.37 -4.41
CA VAL A 48 8.87 -1.87 -4.66
C VAL A 48 7.83 -2.72 -3.95
N LEU A 49 7.15 -2.13 -2.98
CA LEU A 49 6.04 -2.75 -2.27
C LEU A 49 4.71 -2.31 -2.90
N ILE A 50 3.83 -3.26 -3.17
CA ILE A 50 2.49 -3.03 -3.71
C ILE A 50 1.48 -3.61 -2.73
N THR A 51 0.63 -2.78 -2.14
CA THR A 51 -0.47 -3.24 -1.26
C THR A 51 -1.79 -2.62 -1.67
N HIS A 52 -2.91 -3.24 -1.26
CA HIS A 52 -4.19 -2.54 -1.40
C HIS A 52 -4.32 -1.43 -0.34
N THR A 53 -4.10 -1.78 0.92
CA THR A 53 -4.22 -0.89 2.08
C THR A 53 -2.98 0.01 2.25
N PRO A 54 -3.16 1.30 2.59
CA PRO A 54 -2.07 2.20 2.96
C PRO A 54 -1.47 1.85 4.34
N PRO A 55 -0.18 2.17 4.58
CA PRO A 55 0.34 2.19 5.94
C PRO A 55 -0.30 3.34 6.74
N ALA A 56 -0.54 3.13 8.04
CA ALA A 56 -1.10 4.18 8.91
C ALA A 56 -0.22 5.44 8.92
N GLY A 57 -0.86 6.61 8.79
CA GLY A 57 -0.19 7.92 8.78
C GLY A 57 0.41 8.34 7.44
N VAL A 58 0.13 7.60 6.36
CA VAL A 58 0.59 7.94 5.00
C VAL A 58 -0.57 7.85 4.03
N LEU A 59 -1.03 9.01 3.53
CA LEU A 59 -2.08 9.11 2.51
C LEU A 59 -3.31 8.22 2.81
N ASP A 60 -3.71 8.14 4.09
CA ASP A 60 -4.68 7.18 4.61
C ASP A 60 -5.93 7.83 5.21
N VAL A 61 -6.13 9.13 5.01
CA VAL A 61 -7.25 9.88 5.58
C VAL A 61 -8.44 9.88 4.62
N SER A 62 -9.58 9.37 5.09
CA SER A 62 -10.84 9.39 4.35
C SER A 62 -11.44 10.79 4.25
N SER A 63 -12.46 10.96 3.39
CA SER A 63 -13.20 12.22 3.28
C SER A 63 -13.94 12.63 4.57
N ARG A 64 -14.06 11.71 5.53
CA ARG A 64 -14.63 11.95 6.87
C ARG A 64 -13.57 12.28 7.93
N GLY A 65 -12.30 12.43 7.53
CA GLY A 65 -11.19 12.70 8.44
C GLY A 65 -10.72 11.48 9.25
N GLN A 66 -11.20 10.28 8.95
CA GLN A 66 -10.77 9.04 9.61
C GLN A 66 -9.52 8.47 8.94
N SER A 67 -8.52 8.11 9.72
CA SER A 67 -7.36 7.34 9.26
C SER A 67 -7.76 5.87 9.07
N LEU A 68 -7.47 5.32 7.88
CA LEU A 68 -7.82 3.96 7.46
C LEU A 68 -6.59 3.10 7.16
N GLY A 69 -5.39 3.60 7.46
CA GLY A 69 -4.16 2.88 7.21
C GLY A 69 -3.87 1.82 8.26
N CYS A 70 -3.09 0.80 7.89
CA CYS A 70 -2.76 -0.30 8.76
C CYS A 70 -1.51 0.01 9.61
N PRO A 71 -1.58 0.03 10.96
CA PRO A 71 -0.42 0.30 11.82
C PRO A 71 0.66 -0.79 11.73
N LEU A 72 0.25 -2.05 11.55
CA LEU A 72 1.19 -3.17 11.37
C LEU A 72 1.99 -3.02 10.08
N LEU A 73 1.34 -2.55 9.01
CA LEU A 73 2.01 -2.28 7.73
C LEU A 73 2.96 -1.09 7.86
N ALA A 74 2.56 -0.02 8.55
CA ALA A 74 3.44 1.13 8.79
C ALA A 74 4.74 0.73 9.50
N GLY A 75 4.64 -0.07 10.57
CA GLY A 75 5.82 -0.58 11.27
C GLY A 75 6.70 -1.47 10.37
N ARG A 76 6.09 -2.30 9.51
CA ARG A 76 6.83 -3.15 8.58
C ARG A 76 7.53 -2.36 7.49
N VAL A 77 6.86 -1.38 6.88
CA VAL A 77 7.44 -0.53 5.83
C VAL A 77 8.59 0.29 6.38
N LYS A 78 8.43 0.87 7.57
CA LYS A 78 9.52 1.59 8.25
C LYS A 78 10.75 0.72 8.49
N ALA A 79 10.56 -0.56 8.83
CA ALA A 79 11.67 -1.49 9.04
C ALA A 79 12.35 -1.94 7.73
N LEU A 80 11.65 -1.88 6.60
CA LEU A 80 12.14 -2.34 5.30
C LEU A 80 12.75 -1.22 4.45
N GLY A 81 12.17 -0.02 4.50
CA GLY A 81 12.59 1.12 3.69
C GLY A 81 12.58 0.87 2.18
N PRO A 82 11.48 0.34 1.58
CA PRO A 82 11.41 0.18 0.13
C PRO A 82 11.60 1.53 -0.56
N ARG A 83 12.09 1.52 -1.80
CA ARG A 83 12.24 2.76 -2.59
C ARG A 83 10.88 3.34 -2.95
N LEU A 84 9.92 2.46 -3.26
CA LEU A 84 8.53 2.80 -3.58
C LEU A 84 7.56 1.91 -2.80
N HIS A 85 6.55 2.51 -2.18
CA HIS A 85 5.37 1.81 -1.68
C HIS A 85 4.12 2.36 -2.38
N CYS A 86 3.57 1.58 -3.31
CA CYS A 86 2.38 1.92 -4.06
C CYS A 86 1.15 1.21 -3.48
N PHE A 87 0.07 1.95 -3.27
CA PHE A 87 -1.18 1.45 -2.72
C PHE A 87 -2.39 2.24 -3.22
N GLY A 88 -3.58 1.90 -2.72
CA GLY A 88 -4.81 2.59 -3.04
C GLY A 88 -5.75 2.68 -1.85
N HIS A 89 -6.97 2.15 -2.02
CA HIS A 89 -8.01 2.03 -1.01
C HIS A 89 -8.67 3.33 -0.54
N VAL A 90 -7.89 4.36 -0.20
CA VAL A 90 -8.42 5.61 0.35
C VAL A 90 -8.50 6.67 -0.75
N HIS A 91 -9.62 6.70 -1.48
CA HIS A 91 -9.79 7.55 -2.67
C HIS A 91 -9.63 9.06 -2.37
N ALA A 92 -9.94 9.48 -1.14
CA ALA A 92 -9.82 10.87 -0.71
C ALA A 92 -8.37 11.34 -0.47
N SER A 93 -7.41 10.41 -0.46
CA SER A 93 -6.00 10.68 -0.18
C SER A 93 -5.09 10.27 -1.35
N ALA A 94 -5.60 10.31 -2.59
CA ALA A 94 -4.76 10.14 -3.77
C ALA A 94 -3.59 11.13 -3.77
N GLY A 95 -2.39 10.68 -4.15
CA GLY A 95 -1.22 11.55 -4.19
C GLY A 95 0.09 10.84 -3.90
N VAL A 96 1.12 11.67 -3.65
CA VAL A 96 2.50 11.24 -3.40
C VAL A 96 3.00 11.87 -2.11
N GLN A 97 3.69 11.08 -1.29
CA GLN A 97 4.34 11.53 -0.08
C GLN A 97 5.72 10.88 0.04
N VAL A 98 6.74 11.63 0.40
CA VAL A 98 8.08 11.08 0.67
C VAL A 98 8.31 11.10 2.18
N GLN A 99 8.72 9.97 2.76
CA GLN A 99 9.20 9.89 4.13
C GLN A 99 10.50 9.10 4.17
N GLU A 100 11.52 9.65 4.82
CA GLU A 100 12.87 9.06 4.87
C GLU A 100 13.36 8.73 3.44
N SER A 101 13.61 7.46 3.12
CA SER A 101 14.05 7.00 1.80
C SER A 101 12.92 6.41 0.93
N THR A 102 11.68 6.37 1.43
CA THR A 102 10.55 5.73 0.74
C THR A 102 9.63 6.78 0.11
N THR A 103 9.35 6.60 -1.18
CA THR A 103 8.26 7.31 -1.86
C THR A 103 6.99 6.50 -1.70
N PHE A 104 5.94 7.11 -1.17
CA PHE A 104 4.63 6.51 -0.99
C PHE A 104 3.66 7.10 -1.99
N VAL A 105 2.88 6.24 -2.62
CA VAL A 105 1.95 6.63 -3.68
C VAL A 105 0.60 5.99 -3.44
N ASN A 106 -0.40 6.82 -3.21
CA ASN A 106 -1.79 6.40 -3.29
C ASN A 106 -2.28 6.62 -4.73
N ALA A 107 -2.28 5.54 -5.50
CA ALA A 107 -2.56 5.51 -6.93
C ALA A 107 -4.06 5.30 -7.26
N THR A 108 -4.98 5.64 -6.35
CA THR A 108 -6.42 5.55 -6.63
C THR A 108 -6.77 6.42 -7.83
N SER A 109 -7.19 5.80 -8.94
CA SER A 109 -7.56 6.54 -10.16
C SER A 109 -8.93 7.21 -10.08
N VAL A 110 -9.81 6.70 -9.20
CA VAL A 110 -11.19 7.16 -9.08
C VAL A 110 -11.46 7.86 -7.75
N ASN A 111 -12.43 8.78 -7.75
CA ASN A 111 -12.97 9.38 -6.53
C ASN A 111 -14.06 8.50 -5.90
N SER A 112 -14.73 8.99 -4.86
CA SER A 112 -15.83 8.27 -4.19
C SER A 112 -17.11 8.14 -5.04
N ALA A 113 -17.24 8.94 -6.10
CA ALA A 113 -18.32 8.85 -7.10
C ALA A 113 -17.98 7.88 -8.25
N LEU A 114 -16.82 7.20 -8.18
CA LEU A 114 -16.30 6.27 -9.18
C LEU A 114 -15.96 6.92 -10.53
N GLU A 115 -15.74 8.23 -10.52
CA GLU A 115 -15.26 8.98 -11.68
C GLU A 115 -13.74 8.93 -11.73
N ILE A 116 -13.17 8.83 -12.93
CA ILE A 116 -11.72 8.96 -13.12
C ILE A 116 -11.32 10.38 -12.73
N ALA A 117 -10.60 10.51 -11.62
CA ALA A 117 -10.26 11.77 -11.00
C ALA A 117 -8.75 12.03 -10.95
N ASN A 118 -7.93 10.97 -11.04
CA ASN A 118 -6.48 11.07 -10.92
C ASN A 118 -5.79 10.47 -12.13
N LEU A 119 -4.79 11.19 -12.64
CA LEU A 119 -3.94 10.72 -13.73
C LEU A 119 -3.02 9.59 -13.26
N PRO A 120 -2.51 8.75 -14.19
CA PRO A 120 -1.43 7.83 -13.88
C PRO A 120 -0.24 8.56 -13.27
N PHE A 121 0.45 7.87 -12.36
CA PHE A 121 1.68 8.34 -11.74
C PHE A 121 2.89 7.67 -12.40
N GLU A 122 3.96 8.44 -12.57
CA GLU A 122 5.23 7.98 -13.12
C GLU A 122 6.33 8.09 -12.05
N PHE A 123 7.18 7.07 -11.97
CA PHE A 123 8.28 6.98 -11.02
C PHE A 123 9.51 6.37 -11.65
N GLU A 124 10.66 6.97 -11.37
CA GLU A 124 11.96 6.48 -11.83
C GLU A 124 12.69 5.75 -10.69
N LEU A 125 13.14 4.53 -11.00
CA LEU A 125 13.96 3.66 -10.15
C LEU A 125 15.40 3.61 -10.67
#